data_AF-A0A2M8JSC7-F1
#
_entry.id   AF-A0A2M8JSC7-F1
#
_cell.length_a   1.000
_cell.length_b   1.000
_cell.length_c   1.000
_cell.angle_alpha   90.00
_cell.angle_beta   90.00
_cell.angle_gamma   90.00
#
_symmetry.space_group_name_H-M   'P 1'
#
loop_
_entity.id
_entity.type
_entity.pdbx_description
1 polymer ?
#
loop_
_entity_poly.entity_id
_entity_poly.type
_entity_poly.pdbx_seq_one_letter_code
_entity_poly.pdbx_strand_id
1 'polypeptide(L)'
;MEMSQQQLKVCITLFFMNLCLLSASYAQANKKLLIESLTGNFYVYTTYNTYQDSKVRANGVYLVTKKGVVLFDTPWDTTQFQPLLDSIQNRHNKKVIMAFATHWHSDKTAGLEYYKQLGIKTYTTQLTDELSKKNNAKRAQFLMSKDTSFVVDEYQFETYYPGEGHTKDNIVIWFPKEKILLGGCLIKGAKDENLGYLGDGNKIEYANTLLKVQRKFPNPRFIITTHSDWKNINSLKNSIRMAKQLRAEQELRHVVLFGWKANANKDSIELAIKAFGELPNQIKTIKSYEWGVNNSPEKLNQGLTHCFVLTFSSEKDRDDYLVHPIHVAFTKLLPNILDKVTVVDYWAN
;
A
#
# COMPACT_ATOMS: atom_id res chain seq x y z
N MET A 1 -38.15 -25.26 -50.41
CA MET A 1 -36.79 -25.12 -50.98
C MET A 1 -35.89 -26.10 -50.26
N GLU A 2 -35.53 -27.20 -50.91
CA GLU A 2 -34.54 -28.14 -50.37
C GLU A 2 -33.14 -27.54 -50.51
N MET A 3 -32.40 -27.58 -49.42
CA MET A 3 -31.04 -27.06 -49.36
C MET A 3 -30.12 -28.05 -50.10
N SER A 4 -29.32 -27.56 -51.06
CA SER A 4 -28.41 -28.42 -51.82
C SER A 4 -27.34 -29.05 -50.91
N GLN A 5 -26.83 -30.24 -51.26
CA GLN A 5 -25.77 -30.90 -50.47
C GLN A 5 -24.52 -30.02 -50.26
N GLN A 6 -24.22 -29.12 -51.19
CA GLN A 6 -23.09 -28.21 -51.08
C GLN A 6 -23.35 -27.10 -50.06
N GLN A 7 -24.57 -26.57 -49.99
CA GLN A 7 -24.98 -25.63 -48.94
C GLN A 7 -24.97 -26.29 -47.56
N LEU A 8 -25.39 -27.57 -47.46
CA LEU A 8 -25.34 -28.32 -46.22
C LEU A 8 -23.90 -28.50 -45.70
N LYS A 9 -22.95 -28.83 -46.59
CA LYS A 9 -21.52 -28.95 -46.22
C LYS A 9 -20.91 -27.63 -45.75
N VAL A 10 -21.25 -26.51 -46.39
CA VAL A 10 -20.77 -25.18 -45.99
C VAL A 10 -21.36 -24.79 -44.62
N CYS A 11 -22.65 -25.01 -44.39
CA CYS A 11 -23.29 -24.74 -43.11
C CYS A 11 -22.70 -25.59 -41.98
N ILE A 12 -22.44 -26.88 -42.21
CA ILE A 12 -21.79 -27.75 -41.23
C ILE A 12 -20.37 -27.27 -40.92
N THR A 13 -19.60 -26.89 -41.94
CA THR A 13 -18.23 -26.39 -41.75
C THR A 13 -18.20 -25.08 -40.98
N LEU A 14 -19.09 -24.13 -41.29
CA LEU A 14 -19.25 -22.87 -40.55
C LEU A 14 -19.73 -23.10 -39.10
N PHE A 15 -20.59 -24.09 -38.87
CA PHE A 15 -21.04 -24.47 -37.53
C PHE A 15 -19.89 -25.04 -36.70
N PHE A 16 -19.09 -25.97 -37.24
CA PHE A 16 -17.92 -26.52 -36.55
C PHE A 16 -16.82 -25.46 -36.32
N MET A 17 -16.61 -24.55 -37.26
CA MET A 17 -15.66 -23.44 -37.09
C MET A 17 -16.10 -22.46 -36.00
N ASN A 18 -17.40 -22.14 -35.91
CA ASN A 18 -17.96 -21.35 -34.81
C ASN A 18 -17.92 -22.08 -33.47
N LEU A 19 -18.15 -23.40 -33.44
CA LEU A 19 -18.05 -24.22 -32.23
C LEU A 19 -16.61 -24.30 -31.70
N CYS A 20 -15.62 -24.37 -32.59
CA CYS A 20 -14.19 -24.28 -32.25
C CYS A 20 -13.79 -22.89 -31.72
N LEU A 21 -14.34 -21.80 -32.30
CA LEU A 21 -14.07 -20.43 -31.83
C LEU A 21 -14.73 -20.14 -30.47
N LEU A 22 -15.92 -20.68 -30.23
CA LEU A 22 -16.62 -20.58 -28.93
C LEU A 22 -15.86 -21.36 -27.83
N SER A 23 -15.45 -22.60 -28.10
CA SER A 23 -14.70 -23.41 -27.13
C SER A 23 -13.31 -22.84 -26.79
N ALA A 24 -12.60 -22.25 -27.76
CA ALA A 24 -11.34 -21.54 -27.50
C ALA A 24 -11.53 -20.30 -26.61
N SER A 25 -12.64 -19.58 -26.78
CA SER A 25 -12.98 -18.38 -26.00
C SER A 25 -13.36 -18.72 -24.55
N TYR A 26 -14.12 -19.81 -24.33
CA TYR A 26 -14.46 -20.31 -22.99
C TYR A 26 -13.24 -20.88 -22.24
N ALA A 27 -12.29 -21.52 -22.94
CA ALA A 27 -11.06 -22.04 -22.35
C ALA A 27 -10.09 -20.92 -21.88
N GLN A 28 -10.17 -19.73 -22.48
CA GLN A 28 -9.39 -18.56 -22.06
C GLN A 28 -9.97 -17.91 -20.78
N ALA A 29 -11.29 -17.96 -20.59
CA ALA A 29 -12.00 -17.25 -19.51
C ALA A 29 -11.84 -17.88 -18.10
N ASN A 30 -11.41 -19.14 -17.99
CA ASN A 30 -11.44 -19.91 -16.74
C ASN A 30 -10.08 -20.41 -16.22
N LYS A 31 -8.96 -19.88 -16.71
CA LYS A 31 -7.64 -20.30 -16.23
C LYS A 31 -7.39 -19.85 -14.78
N LYS A 32 -7.17 -20.79 -13.88
CA LYS A 32 -6.78 -20.56 -12.47
C LYS A 32 -5.36 -20.03 -12.32
N LEU A 33 -4.50 -20.39 -13.27
CA LEU A 33 -3.12 -19.93 -13.39
C LEU A 33 -2.86 -19.43 -14.81
N LEU A 34 -2.37 -18.21 -14.94
CA LEU A 34 -1.86 -17.63 -16.17
C LEU A 34 -0.37 -17.37 -16.02
N ILE A 35 0.39 -17.53 -17.10
CA ILE A 35 1.82 -17.22 -17.17
C ILE A 35 2.06 -16.45 -18.46
N GLU A 36 2.58 -15.24 -18.34
CA GLU A 36 2.91 -14.34 -19.44
C GLU A 36 4.40 -13.99 -19.40
N SER A 37 5.04 -13.89 -20.57
CA SER A 37 6.41 -13.38 -20.67
C SER A 37 6.43 -11.87 -20.35
N LEU A 38 7.38 -11.45 -19.52
CA LEU A 38 7.63 -10.04 -19.23
C LEU A 38 8.74 -9.51 -20.16
N THR A 39 9.95 -10.01 -19.98
CA THR A 39 11.13 -9.67 -20.78
C THR A 39 12.27 -10.65 -20.49
N GLY A 40 13.03 -11.04 -21.50
CA GLY A 40 14.13 -12.00 -21.33
C GLY A 40 13.66 -13.28 -20.61
N ASN A 41 14.28 -13.57 -19.47
CA ASN A 41 13.98 -14.74 -18.64
C ASN A 41 12.99 -14.46 -17.48
N PHE A 42 12.29 -13.32 -17.52
CA PHE A 42 11.28 -12.93 -16.54
C PHE A 42 9.88 -13.23 -17.05
N TYR A 43 9.05 -13.74 -16.15
CA TYR A 43 7.66 -14.08 -16.42
C TYR A 43 6.76 -13.62 -15.28
N VAL A 44 5.58 -13.13 -15.62
CA VAL A 44 4.52 -12.84 -14.64
C VAL A 44 3.60 -14.04 -14.59
N TYR A 45 3.34 -14.55 -13.39
CA TYR A 45 2.26 -15.51 -13.17
C TYR A 45 1.09 -14.81 -12.47
N THR A 46 -0.13 -15.15 -12.85
CA THR A 46 -1.35 -14.63 -12.23
C THR A 46 -2.19 -15.78 -11.73
N THR A 47 -2.59 -15.72 -10.46
CA THR A 47 -3.62 -16.58 -9.87
C THR A 47 -4.81 -15.75 -9.42
N TYR A 48 -5.91 -16.39 -9.04
CA TYR A 48 -7.14 -15.71 -8.69
C TYR A 48 -7.72 -16.27 -7.41
N ASN A 49 -8.19 -15.41 -6.52
CA ASN A 49 -8.93 -15.82 -5.33
C ASN A 49 -10.22 -15.00 -5.21
N THR A 50 -11.14 -15.46 -4.37
CA THR A 50 -12.38 -14.72 -4.08
C THR A 50 -12.17 -13.85 -2.85
N TYR A 51 -12.44 -12.56 -2.97
CA TYR A 51 -12.44 -11.59 -1.87
C TYR A 51 -13.70 -10.74 -1.97
N GLN A 52 -14.51 -10.72 -0.91
CA GLN A 52 -15.81 -10.01 -0.88
C GLN A 52 -16.66 -10.30 -2.13
N ASP A 53 -16.87 -11.59 -2.41
CA ASP A 53 -17.62 -12.11 -3.56
C ASP A 53 -17.08 -11.71 -4.95
N SER A 54 -15.92 -11.07 -4.99
CA SER A 54 -15.25 -10.64 -6.21
C SER A 54 -14.03 -11.51 -6.50
N LYS A 55 -13.87 -11.89 -7.77
CA LYS A 55 -12.67 -12.59 -8.23
C LYS A 55 -11.51 -11.59 -8.34
N VAL A 56 -10.56 -11.67 -7.42
CA VAL A 56 -9.38 -10.80 -7.37
C VAL A 56 -8.17 -11.55 -7.90
N ARG A 57 -7.43 -10.91 -8.80
CA ARG A 57 -6.18 -11.46 -9.32
C ARG A 57 -5.01 -11.19 -8.36
N ALA A 58 -4.02 -12.07 -8.35
CA ALA A 58 -2.75 -11.88 -7.67
C ALA A 58 -1.62 -12.26 -8.63
N ASN A 59 -0.86 -11.25 -9.04
CA ASN A 59 0.33 -11.39 -9.87
C ASN A 59 1.56 -11.59 -8.98
N GLY A 60 2.42 -12.51 -9.37
CA GLY A 60 3.81 -12.59 -8.91
C GLY A 60 4.75 -12.75 -10.11
N VAL A 61 6.04 -12.85 -9.85
CA VAL A 61 7.07 -12.96 -10.90
C VAL A 61 7.93 -14.18 -10.65
N TYR A 62 8.38 -14.82 -11.72
CA TYR A 62 9.52 -15.73 -11.61
C TYR A 62 10.61 -15.39 -12.63
N LEU A 63 11.84 -15.65 -12.22
CA LEU A 63 13.05 -15.47 -13.00
C LEU A 63 13.70 -16.83 -13.26
N VAL A 64 13.93 -17.16 -14.53
CA VAL A 64 14.64 -18.36 -14.94
C VAL A 64 16.15 -18.08 -15.01
N THR A 65 16.94 -18.88 -14.29
CA THR A 65 18.42 -18.82 -14.30
C THR A 65 19.02 -20.16 -14.70
N LYS A 66 20.34 -20.24 -14.83
CA LYS A 66 21.04 -21.51 -15.12
C LYS A 66 20.97 -22.46 -13.92
N LYS A 67 21.06 -21.93 -12.70
CA LYS A 67 20.98 -22.67 -11.41
C LYS A 67 19.57 -23.14 -11.06
N GLY A 68 18.54 -22.46 -11.55
CA GLY A 68 17.15 -22.76 -11.23
C GLY A 68 16.26 -21.53 -11.34
N VAL A 69 15.05 -21.62 -10.81
CA VAL A 69 14.06 -20.54 -10.89
C VAL A 69 13.93 -19.85 -9.54
N VAL A 70 13.90 -18.53 -9.56
CA VAL A 70 13.61 -17.68 -8.39
C VAL A 70 12.19 -17.18 -8.51
N LEU A 71 11.38 -17.43 -7.48
CA LEU A 71 9.98 -17.04 -7.40
C LEU A 71 9.82 -15.81 -6.47
N PHE A 72 9.01 -14.84 -6.89
CA PHE A 72 8.70 -13.62 -6.15
C PHE A 72 7.19 -13.55 -5.90
N ASP A 73 6.85 -13.54 -4.62
CA ASP A 73 5.57 -13.88 -4.01
C ASP A 73 5.15 -15.34 -4.26
N THR A 74 4.07 -15.80 -3.62
CA THR A 74 3.46 -17.11 -3.88
C THR A 74 2.11 -16.94 -4.57
N PRO A 75 1.53 -17.99 -5.19
CA PRO A 75 0.13 -17.96 -5.55
C PRO A 75 -0.77 -17.57 -4.38
N TRP A 76 -1.87 -16.88 -4.66
CA TRP A 76 -2.91 -16.65 -3.65
C TRP A 76 -3.88 -17.83 -3.57
N ASP A 77 -4.20 -18.43 -4.72
CA ASP A 77 -4.95 -19.68 -4.79
C ASP A 77 -4.03 -20.84 -4.38
N THR A 78 -4.31 -21.44 -3.22
CA THR A 78 -3.53 -22.55 -2.66
C THR A 78 -3.53 -23.78 -3.56
N THR A 79 -4.54 -23.94 -4.41
CA THR A 79 -4.61 -25.04 -5.38
C THR A 79 -3.60 -24.87 -6.53
N GLN A 80 -2.96 -23.69 -6.64
CA GLN A 80 -2.00 -23.38 -7.71
C GLN A 80 -0.54 -23.48 -7.28
N PHE A 81 -0.23 -23.95 -6.05
CA PHE A 81 1.15 -24.10 -5.61
C PHE A 81 1.95 -25.09 -6.46
N GLN A 82 1.53 -26.36 -6.55
CA GLN A 82 2.17 -27.37 -7.41
C GLN A 82 1.99 -27.08 -8.91
N PRO A 83 0.79 -26.70 -9.41
CA PRO A 83 0.63 -26.39 -10.82
C PRO A 83 1.56 -25.29 -11.35
N LEU A 84 1.93 -24.31 -10.53
CA LEU A 84 2.95 -23.32 -10.89
C LEU A 84 4.33 -23.96 -11.03
N LEU A 85 4.75 -24.81 -10.09
CA LEU A 85 6.02 -25.52 -10.16
C LEU A 85 6.10 -26.43 -11.39
N ASP A 86 5.04 -27.19 -11.66
CA ASP A 86 4.95 -28.08 -12.82
C ASP A 86 4.99 -27.29 -14.13
N SER A 87 4.28 -26.16 -14.19
CA SER A 87 4.29 -25.28 -15.36
C SER A 87 5.68 -24.70 -15.62
N ILE A 88 6.42 -24.33 -14.57
CA ILE A 88 7.79 -23.83 -14.68
C ILE A 88 8.72 -24.95 -15.17
N GLN A 89 8.64 -26.14 -14.57
CA GLN A 89 9.46 -27.30 -14.96
C GLN A 89 9.19 -27.70 -16.41
N ASN A 90 7.92 -27.76 -16.83
CA ASN A 90 7.55 -28.15 -18.20
C ASN A 90 7.98 -27.12 -19.25
N ARG A 91 7.94 -25.83 -18.93
CA ARG A 91 8.32 -24.75 -19.86
C ARG A 91 9.83 -24.59 -19.99
N HIS A 92 10.56 -24.75 -18.88
CA HIS A 92 11.96 -24.32 -18.79
C HIS A 92 12.93 -25.45 -18.50
N ASN A 93 12.44 -26.64 -18.17
CA ASN A 93 13.21 -27.76 -17.65
C ASN A 93 14.08 -27.36 -16.43
N LYS A 94 13.52 -26.51 -15.55
CA LYS A 94 14.19 -25.99 -14.36
C LYS A 94 13.26 -26.06 -13.14
N LYS A 95 13.84 -26.40 -11.99
CA LYS A 95 13.17 -26.38 -10.70
C LYS A 95 13.22 -24.99 -10.07
N VAL A 96 12.20 -24.66 -9.30
CA VAL A 96 12.25 -23.50 -8.39
C VAL A 96 13.18 -23.82 -7.22
N ILE A 97 14.09 -22.90 -6.92
CA ILE A 97 15.12 -23.07 -5.89
C ILE A 97 15.01 -22.05 -4.75
N MET A 98 14.37 -20.91 -5.02
CA MET A 98 14.18 -19.82 -4.08
C MET A 98 12.78 -19.21 -4.25
N ALA A 99 12.15 -18.82 -3.14
CA ALA A 99 10.90 -18.05 -3.14
C ALA A 99 10.97 -16.90 -2.12
N PHE A 100 10.52 -15.72 -2.50
CA PHE A 100 10.50 -14.52 -1.66
C PHE A 100 9.06 -14.06 -1.44
N ALA A 101 8.69 -13.62 -0.24
CA ALA A 101 7.42 -12.94 -0.01
C ALA A 101 7.64 -11.48 0.41
N THR A 102 6.85 -10.57 -0.18
CA THR A 102 7.04 -9.12 -0.03
C THR A 102 6.33 -8.49 1.16
N HIS A 103 5.35 -9.17 1.76
CA HIS A 103 4.75 -8.84 3.05
C HIS A 103 3.96 -10.03 3.60
N TRP A 104 3.35 -9.91 4.78
CA TRP A 104 2.77 -11.04 5.52
C TRP A 104 1.43 -11.58 4.99
N HIS A 105 0.70 -10.82 4.16
CA HIS A 105 -0.63 -11.22 3.65
C HIS A 105 -0.58 -12.54 2.85
N SER A 106 -1.72 -13.22 2.78
CA SER A 106 -1.81 -14.60 2.25
C SER A 106 -1.54 -14.69 0.74
N ASP A 107 -1.80 -13.63 -0.02
CA ASP A 107 -1.44 -13.54 -1.45
C ASP A 107 0.08 -13.46 -1.68
N LYS A 108 0.87 -13.43 -0.60
CA LYS A 108 2.33 -13.43 -0.60
C LYS A 108 2.93 -14.62 0.11
N THR A 109 2.36 -14.99 1.27
CA THR A 109 2.98 -15.96 2.18
C THR A 109 2.38 -17.35 2.10
N ALA A 110 1.17 -17.54 1.55
CA ALA A 110 0.43 -18.79 1.70
C ALA A 110 1.20 -20.04 1.21
N GLY A 111 2.05 -19.89 0.20
CA GLY A 111 2.86 -20.99 -0.34
C GLY A 111 4.18 -21.27 0.38
N LEU A 112 4.61 -20.43 1.35
CA LEU A 112 5.97 -20.50 1.90
C LEU A 112 6.28 -21.83 2.59
N GLU A 113 5.39 -22.32 3.44
CA GLU A 113 5.60 -23.59 4.14
C GLU A 113 5.57 -24.78 3.19
N TYR A 114 4.66 -24.75 2.21
CA TYR A 114 4.57 -25.77 1.17
C TYR A 114 5.87 -25.85 0.36
N TYR A 115 6.38 -24.71 -0.11
CA TYR A 115 7.65 -24.65 -0.85
C TYR A 115 8.85 -25.05 0.01
N LYS A 116 8.87 -24.67 1.29
CA LYS A 116 9.90 -25.12 2.24
C LYS A 116 9.94 -26.66 2.36
N GLN A 117 8.79 -27.33 2.45
CA GLN A 117 8.72 -28.79 2.53
C GLN A 117 9.31 -29.49 1.30
N LEU A 118 9.29 -28.83 0.14
CA LEU A 118 9.89 -29.31 -1.11
C LEU A 118 11.39 -28.95 -1.24
N GLY A 119 12.00 -28.38 -0.20
CA GLY A 119 13.40 -27.96 -0.19
C GLY A 119 13.69 -26.64 -0.90
N ILE A 120 12.65 -25.86 -1.27
CA ILE A 120 12.81 -24.52 -1.84
C ILE A 120 13.16 -23.55 -0.71
N LYS A 121 14.23 -22.77 -0.87
CA LYS A 121 14.64 -21.78 0.12
C LYS A 121 13.65 -20.62 0.12
N THR A 122 12.91 -20.45 1.20
CA THR A 122 11.91 -19.39 1.33
C THR A 122 12.43 -18.22 2.17
N TYR A 123 12.16 -17.00 1.73
CA TYR A 123 12.70 -15.76 2.30
C TYR A 123 11.59 -14.74 2.60
N THR A 124 11.67 -14.11 3.77
CA THR A 124 10.89 -12.92 4.14
C THR A 124 11.78 -11.92 4.88
N THR A 125 11.29 -10.69 5.09
CA THR A 125 11.92 -9.83 6.11
C THR A 125 11.64 -10.37 7.51
N GLN A 126 12.43 -9.91 8.48
CA GLN A 126 12.17 -10.20 9.89
C GLN A 126 10.81 -9.64 10.34
N LEU A 127 10.46 -8.42 9.94
CA LEU A 127 9.18 -7.81 10.29
C LEU A 127 7.99 -8.57 9.69
N THR A 128 8.13 -9.07 8.45
CA THR A 128 7.13 -9.95 7.84
C THR A 128 6.97 -11.24 8.63
N ASP A 129 8.05 -11.85 9.13
CA ASP A 129 7.96 -13.06 9.94
C ASP A 129 7.27 -12.83 11.30
N GLU A 130 7.57 -11.69 11.95
CA GLU A 130 6.92 -11.27 13.20
C GLU A 130 5.41 -11.06 13.00
N LEU A 131 5.01 -10.38 11.92
CA LEU A 131 3.60 -10.19 11.58
C LEU A 131 2.93 -11.49 11.13
N SER A 132 3.63 -12.35 10.39
CA SER A 132 3.10 -13.68 10.06
C SER A 132 2.83 -14.50 11.31
N LYS A 133 3.76 -14.52 12.28
CA LYS A 133 3.55 -15.19 13.57
C LYS A 133 2.36 -14.61 14.33
N LYS A 134 2.24 -13.29 14.40
CA LYS A 134 1.13 -12.60 15.09
C LYS A 134 -0.23 -12.92 14.47
N ASN A 135 -0.28 -13.04 13.14
CA ASN A 135 -1.52 -13.21 12.39
C ASN A 135 -1.76 -14.65 11.89
N ASN A 136 -1.03 -15.63 12.42
CA ASN A 136 -1.12 -17.04 12.03
C ASN A 136 -0.93 -17.28 10.50
N ALA A 137 -0.11 -16.45 9.86
CA ALA A 137 0.28 -16.63 8.47
C ALA A 137 1.51 -17.53 8.33
N LYS A 138 1.72 -18.01 7.11
CA LYS A 138 2.80 -18.96 6.78
C LYS A 138 4.15 -18.27 6.79
N ARG A 139 5.17 -18.97 7.27
CA ARG A 139 6.50 -18.39 7.57
C ARG A 139 7.58 -18.92 6.65
N ALA A 140 8.56 -18.08 6.35
CA ALA A 140 9.72 -18.44 5.55
C ALA A 140 10.78 -19.20 6.38
N GLN A 141 11.72 -19.84 5.70
CA GLN A 141 12.87 -20.49 6.33
C GLN A 141 13.98 -19.49 6.69
N PHE A 142 14.19 -18.48 5.85
CA PHE A 142 15.29 -17.52 5.98
C PHE A 142 14.75 -16.10 6.14
N LEU A 143 15.36 -15.33 7.04
CA LEU A 143 14.92 -13.98 7.39
C LEU A 143 15.95 -12.94 6.99
N MET A 144 15.49 -11.83 6.41
CA MET A 144 16.29 -10.65 6.09
C MET A 144 16.04 -9.58 7.17
N SER A 145 17.09 -9.19 7.90
CA SER A 145 16.99 -8.15 8.93
C SER A 145 17.16 -6.72 8.39
N LYS A 146 17.58 -6.58 7.13
CA LYS A 146 17.77 -5.31 6.41
C LYS A 146 17.61 -5.52 4.91
N ASP A 147 17.56 -4.41 4.17
CA ASP A 147 17.66 -4.42 2.70
C ASP A 147 18.85 -5.28 2.26
N THR A 148 18.58 -6.21 1.33
CA THR A 148 19.52 -7.26 0.97
C THR A 148 19.63 -7.38 -0.53
N SER A 149 20.87 -7.39 -1.03
CA SER A 149 21.16 -7.71 -2.43
C SER A 149 21.38 -9.21 -2.60
N PHE A 150 20.79 -9.78 -3.65
CA PHE A 150 20.96 -11.16 -4.05
C PHE A 150 21.60 -11.23 -5.43
N VAL A 151 22.44 -12.24 -5.62
CA VAL A 151 23.01 -12.59 -6.91
C VAL A 151 22.70 -14.05 -7.18
N VAL A 152 22.01 -14.32 -8.29
CA VAL A 152 21.69 -15.67 -8.76
C VAL A 152 22.12 -15.75 -10.22
N ASP A 153 23.22 -16.46 -10.45
CA ASP A 153 23.96 -16.47 -11.72
C ASP A 153 24.39 -15.06 -12.15
N GLU A 154 23.83 -14.57 -13.25
CA GLU A 154 24.12 -13.26 -13.82
C GLU A 154 23.11 -12.18 -13.42
N TYR A 155 22.08 -12.55 -12.65
CA TYR A 155 21.03 -11.66 -12.21
C TYR A 155 21.30 -11.14 -10.81
N GLN A 156 21.10 -9.84 -10.63
CA GLN A 156 21.18 -9.17 -9.34
C GLN A 156 19.85 -8.46 -9.07
N PHE A 157 19.37 -8.55 -7.83
CA PHE A 157 18.24 -7.77 -7.35
C PHE A 157 18.45 -7.33 -5.90
N GLU A 158 17.82 -6.23 -5.51
CA GLU A 158 17.79 -5.76 -4.13
C GLU A 158 16.37 -5.79 -3.58
N THR A 159 16.22 -6.23 -2.33
CA THR A 159 15.03 -5.96 -1.52
C THR A 159 15.15 -4.57 -0.91
N TYR A 160 14.06 -3.82 -0.88
CA TYR A 160 14.03 -2.47 -0.31
C TYR A 160 12.77 -2.27 0.52
N TYR A 161 12.95 -1.88 1.79
CA TYR A 161 11.88 -1.43 2.68
C TYR A 161 11.74 0.11 2.62
N PRO A 162 10.77 0.66 1.87
CA PRO A 162 10.57 2.11 1.78
C PRO A 162 9.91 2.74 3.02
N GLY A 163 9.35 1.93 3.92
CA GLY A 163 8.49 2.36 5.02
C GLY A 163 7.09 1.76 4.93
N GLU A 164 6.25 2.08 5.92
CA GLU A 164 4.87 1.59 6.00
C GLU A 164 4.00 2.15 4.85
N GLY A 165 3.10 1.32 4.32
CA GLY A 165 2.18 1.71 3.26
C GLY A 165 0.95 0.82 3.23
N HIS A 166 0.91 -0.14 2.31
CA HIS A 166 -0.14 -1.18 2.26
C HIS A 166 -0.17 -2.02 3.53
N THR A 167 1.01 -2.36 4.05
CA THR A 167 1.22 -2.95 5.37
C THR A 167 2.40 -2.28 6.06
N LYS A 168 2.63 -2.62 7.33
CA LYS A 168 3.82 -2.16 8.07
C LYS A 168 5.13 -2.72 7.52
N ASP A 169 5.10 -3.87 6.86
CA ASP A 169 6.27 -4.67 6.45
C ASP A 169 6.50 -4.74 4.95
N ASN A 170 5.69 -4.06 4.13
CA ASN A 170 5.82 -4.14 2.69
C ASN A 170 7.23 -3.78 2.19
N ILE A 171 7.79 -4.64 1.33
CA ILE A 171 9.00 -4.32 0.57
C ILE A 171 8.67 -4.25 -0.92
N VAL A 172 9.59 -3.63 -1.66
CA VAL A 172 9.67 -3.75 -3.12
C VAL A 172 10.96 -4.47 -3.50
N ILE A 173 11.01 -5.03 -4.71
CA ILE A 173 12.21 -5.68 -5.23
C ILE A 173 12.61 -5.01 -6.54
N TRP A 174 13.89 -4.68 -6.67
CA TRP A 174 14.42 -3.96 -7.83
C TRP A 174 15.50 -4.75 -8.55
N PHE A 175 15.34 -4.88 -9.87
CA PHE A 175 16.33 -5.43 -10.79
C PHE A 175 16.98 -4.29 -11.58
N PRO A 176 18.19 -3.83 -11.19
CA PRO A 176 18.78 -2.62 -11.75
C PRO A 176 19.12 -2.74 -13.24
N LYS A 177 19.63 -3.91 -13.68
CA LYS A 177 20.04 -4.13 -15.07
C LYS A 177 18.82 -4.15 -16.01
N GLU A 178 17.76 -4.84 -15.62
CA GLU A 178 16.54 -4.99 -16.42
C GLU A 178 15.54 -3.84 -16.24
N LYS A 179 15.76 -3.00 -15.21
CA LYS A 179 14.87 -1.92 -14.78
C LYS A 179 13.45 -2.43 -14.46
N ILE A 180 13.36 -3.56 -13.75
CA ILE A 180 12.09 -4.15 -13.32
C ILE A 180 11.89 -3.85 -11.83
N LEU A 181 10.79 -3.17 -11.52
CA LEU A 181 10.33 -2.94 -10.15
C LEU A 181 9.17 -3.88 -9.82
N LEU A 182 9.35 -4.75 -8.84
CA LEU A 182 8.26 -5.53 -8.26
C LEU A 182 7.64 -4.71 -7.14
N GLY A 183 6.47 -4.12 -7.42
CA GLY A 183 5.80 -3.17 -6.53
C GLY A 183 4.93 -3.82 -5.44
N GLY A 184 4.75 -5.14 -5.48
CA GLY A 184 3.92 -5.87 -4.53
C GLY A 184 2.50 -5.32 -4.45
N CYS A 185 1.92 -5.30 -3.24
CA CYS A 185 0.62 -4.66 -2.97
C CYS A 185 0.74 -3.17 -2.63
N LEU A 186 1.97 -2.67 -2.45
CA LEU A 186 2.25 -1.25 -2.18
C LEU A 186 1.93 -0.39 -3.42
N ILE A 187 2.24 -0.87 -4.63
CA ILE A 187 1.93 -0.16 -5.87
C ILE A 187 0.65 -0.74 -6.51
N LYS A 188 -0.30 0.14 -6.76
CA LYS A 188 -1.60 -0.15 -7.40
C LYS A 188 -1.56 0.11 -8.90
N GLY A 189 -2.55 -0.41 -9.61
CA GLY A 189 -2.70 -0.26 -11.05
C GLY A 189 -2.82 1.18 -11.50
N ALA A 190 -2.42 1.44 -12.75
CA ALA A 190 -2.48 2.77 -13.34
C ALA A 190 -3.91 3.30 -13.53
N LYS A 191 -4.91 2.42 -13.48
CA LYS A 191 -6.34 2.74 -13.63
C LYS A 191 -7.14 2.48 -12.35
N ASP A 192 -6.49 2.09 -11.27
CA ASP A 192 -7.17 1.84 -10.00
C ASP A 192 -7.67 3.16 -9.43
N GLU A 193 -8.83 3.11 -8.79
CA GLU A 193 -9.52 4.28 -8.24
C GLU A 193 -9.29 4.45 -6.74
N ASN A 194 -8.79 3.41 -6.06
CA ASN A 194 -8.48 3.43 -4.64
C ASN A 194 -7.23 2.58 -4.31
N LEU A 195 -6.75 2.67 -3.07
CA LEU A 195 -5.59 1.93 -2.56
C LEU A 195 -5.93 0.52 -2.05
N GLY A 196 -7.15 0.04 -2.27
CA GLY A 196 -7.62 -1.26 -1.79
C GLY A 196 -7.72 -1.34 -0.26
N TYR A 197 -7.48 -2.53 0.28
CA TYR A 197 -7.53 -2.78 1.72
C TYR A 197 -6.35 -2.11 2.45
N LEU A 198 -6.66 -1.30 3.46
CA LEU A 198 -5.70 -0.53 4.25
C LEU A 198 -5.76 -0.83 5.76
N GLY A 199 -6.45 -1.89 6.18
CA GLY A 199 -6.66 -2.20 7.61
C GLY A 199 -5.36 -2.47 8.38
N ASP A 200 -4.32 -2.94 7.69
CA ASP A 200 -2.99 -3.18 8.24
C ASP A 200 -1.95 -2.14 7.79
N GLY A 201 -2.40 -1.14 7.03
CA GLY A 201 -1.56 -0.14 6.40
C GLY A 201 -1.37 1.12 7.23
N ASN A 202 -0.50 2.00 6.73
CA ASN A 202 -0.30 3.33 7.30
C ASN A 202 -0.71 4.38 6.27
N LYS A 203 -1.93 4.90 6.43
CA LYS A 203 -2.53 5.89 5.52
C LYS A 203 -1.74 7.20 5.46
N ILE A 204 -1.14 7.59 6.59
CA ILE A 204 -0.37 8.84 6.75
C ILE A 204 0.96 8.72 5.97
N GLU A 205 1.68 7.63 6.17
CA GLU A 205 3.01 7.42 5.57
C GLU A 205 2.98 6.93 4.12
N TYR A 206 1.85 6.38 3.65
CA TYR A 206 1.75 5.75 2.32
C TYR A 206 2.34 6.62 1.19
N ALA A 207 1.97 7.90 1.15
CA ALA A 207 2.45 8.82 0.12
C ALA A 207 3.98 9.03 0.21
N ASN A 208 4.52 9.20 1.42
CA ASN A 208 5.95 9.37 1.65
C ASN A 208 6.73 8.11 1.25
N THR A 209 6.20 6.94 1.59
CA THR A 209 6.73 5.63 1.23
C THR A 209 6.82 5.46 -0.29
N LEU A 210 5.76 5.75 -1.04
CA LEU A 210 5.79 5.68 -2.50
C LEU A 210 6.76 6.71 -3.13
N LEU A 211 6.87 7.90 -2.55
CA LEU A 211 7.84 8.91 -3.00
C LEU A 211 9.30 8.46 -2.77
N LYS A 212 9.58 7.72 -1.68
CA LYS A 212 10.90 7.11 -1.47
C LYS A 212 11.21 6.07 -2.56
N VAL A 213 10.24 5.23 -2.91
CA VAL A 213 10.36 4.27 -4.04
C VAL A 213 10.67 5.01 -5.35
N GLN A 214 9.88 6.05 -5.67
CA GLN A 214 10.07 6.84 -6.90
C GLN A 214 11.47 7.48 -6.97
N ARG A 215 11.97 8.01 -5.85
CA ARG A 215 13.30 8.63 -5.78
C ARG A 215 14.43 7.61 -5.90
N LYS A 216 14.33 6.45 -5.24
CA LYS A 216 15.38 5.42 -5.25
C LYS A 216 15.47 4.70 -6.59
N PHE A 217 14.34 4.48 -7.25
CA PHE A 217 14.27 3.75 -8.53
C PHE A 217 13.70 4.62 -9.65
N PRO A 218 14.48 5.60 -10.15
CA PRO A 218 14.03 6.45 -11.24
C PRO A 218 13.94 5.68 -12.55
N ASN A 219 12.87 5.93 -13.31
CA ASN A 219 12.67 5.41 -14.67
C ASN A 219 12.69 3.87 -14.80
N PRO A 220 11.84 3.15 -14.04
CA PRO A 220 11.63 1.72 -14.29
C PRO A 220 11.13 1.51 -15.72
N ARG A 221 11.55 0.41 -16.35
CA ARG A 221 11.00 -0.05 -17.64
C ARG A 221 9.68 -0.81 -17.43
N PHE A 222 9.59 -1.53 -16.31
CA PHE A 222 8.41 -2.30 -15.92
C PHE A 222 8.13 -2.11 -14.43
N ILE A 223 6.85 -2.02 -14.07
CA ILE A 223 6.40 -2.01 -12.68
C ILE A 223 5.33 -3.09 -12.54
N ILE A 224 5.63 -4.14 -11.79
CA ILE A 224 4.71 -5.26 -11.59
C ILE A 224 3.86 -5.01 -10.35
N THR A 225 2.55 -4.85 -10.57
CA THR A 225 1.54 -4.68 -9.52
C THR A 225 0.84 -6.00 -9.22
N THR A 226 0.42 -6.23 -7.98
CA THR A 226 -0.21 -7.52 -7.60
C THR A 226 -1.63 -7.69 -8.12
N HIS A 227 -2.51 -6.72 -7.91
CA HIS A 227 -3.95 -6.91 -8.12
C HIS A 227 -4.52 -6.30 -9.40
N SER A 228 -3.65 -5.72 -10.23
CA SER A 228 -4.06 -4.87 -11.35
C SER A 228 -3.28 -5.21 -12.61
N ASP A 229 -3.60 -4.53 -13.72
CA ASP A 229 -2.80 -4.63 -14.93
C ASP A 229 -1.39 -4.07 -14.71
N TRP A 230 -0.40 -4.95 -14.87
CA TRP A 230 1.02 -4.66 -14.68
C TRP A 230 1.68 -4.07 -15.95
N LYS A 231 0.98 -4.03 -17.08
CA LYS A 231 1.54 -3.56 -18.37
C LYS A 231 1.60 -2.04 -18.49
N ASN A 232 0.96 -1.30 -17.59
CA ASN A 232 0.95 0.16 -17.61
C ASN A 232 1.98 0.75 -16.64
N ILE A 233 2.98 1.44 -17.18
CA ILE A 233 4.08 2.02 -16.42
C ILE A 233 3.67 3.15 -15.46
N ASN A 234 2.46 3.70 -15.60
CA ASN A 234 1.95 4.77 -14.74
C ASN A 234 1.41 4.31 -13.38
N SER A 235 1.56 3.02 -13.03
CA SER A 235 1.09 2.45 -11.76
C SER A 235 1.62 3.18 -10.52
N LEU A 236 2.93 3.45 -10.46
CA LEU A 236 3.52 4.20 -9.35
C LEU A 236 3.02 5.66 -9.29
N LYS A 237 2.89 6.31 -10.45
CA LYS A 237 2.35 7.67 -10.54
C LYS A 237 0.91 7.73 -10.02
N ASN A 238 0.06 6.79 -10.43
CA ASN A 238 -1.33 6.72 -9.97
C ASN A 238 -1.41 6.41 -8.48
N SER A 239 -0.58 5.49 -7.99
CA SER A 239 -0.52 5.16 -6.56
C SER A 239 -0.14 6.37 -5.70
N ILE A 240 0.86 7.17 -6.13
CA ILE A 240 1.24 8.39 -5.44
C ILE A 240 0.09 9.40 -5.42
N ARG A 241 -0.63 9.55 -6.54
CA ARG A 241 -1.80 10.43 -6.63
C ARG A 241 -2.87 10.03 -5.60
N MET A 242 -3.24 8.74 -5.57
CA MET A 242 -4.25 8.23 -4.63
C MET A 242 -3.81 8.34 -3.17
N ALA A 243 -2.54 8.04 -2.86
CA ALA A 243 -2.01 8.18 -1.50
C ALA A 243 -1.96 9.63 -1.03
N LYS A 244 -1.65 10.58 -1.93
CA LYS A 244 -1.73 12.02 -1.61
C LYS A 244 -3.17 12.46 -1.39
N GLN A 245 -4.12 11.96 -2.18
CA GLN A 245 -5.54 12.26 -2.00
C GLN A 245 -6.04 11.72 -0.64
N LEU A 246 -5.73 10.46 -0.32
CA LEU A 246 -6.07 9.87 0.98
C LEU A 246 -5.51 10.70 2.13
N ARG A 247 -4.26 11.16 2.02
CA ARG A 247 -3.65 12.03 3.04
C ARG A 247 -4.32 13.40 3.12
N ALA A 248 -4.72 13.99 1.99
CA ALA A 248 -5.41 15.28 1.97
C ALA A 248 -6.83 15.19 2.56
N GLU A 249 -7.44 14.01 2.55
CA GLU A 249 -8.71 13.73 3.22
C GLU A 249 -8.54 13.59 4.74
N GLN A 250 -7.32 13.30 5.24
CA GLN A 250 -7.03 13.28 6.67
C GLN A 250 -6.84 14.70 7.22
N GLU A 251 -7.29 14.90 8.46
CA GLU A 251 -7.24 16.19 9.11
C GLU A 251 -6.36 16.11 10.35
N LEU A 252 -5.37 17.02 10.45
CA LEU A 252 -4.54 17.16 11.64
C LEU A 252 -5.26 18.10 12.62
N ARG A 253 -5.59 17.59 13.80
CA ARG A 253 -6.16 18.35 14.91
C ARG A 253 -5.04 18.86 15.81
N HIS A 254 -5.09 20.14 16.12
CA HIS A 254 -4.25 20.81 17.11
C HIS A 254 -5.15 21.30 18.23
N VAL A 255 -5.13 20.60 19.36
CA VAL A 255 -5.95 20.89 20.53
C VAL A 255 -5.13 21.70 21.51
N VAL A 256 -5.66 22.84 21.94
CA VAL A 256 -5.07 23.70 22.96
C VAL A 256 -6.06 23.84 24.11
N LEU A 257 -5.64 23.46 25.31
CA LEU A 257 -6.42 23.57 26.52
C LEU A 257 -5.83 24.65 27.42
N PHE A 258 -6.65 25.59 27.90
CA PHE A 258 -6.21 26.65 28.82
C PHE A 258 -6.86 26.52 30.20
N GLY A 259 -6.05 26.74 31.23
CA GLY A 259 -6.47 27.05 32.60
C GLY A 259 -6.02 28.45 32.96
N TRP A 260 -6.90 29.23 33.58
CA TRP A 260 -6.64 30.64 33.93
C TRP A 260 -6.15 30.77 35.38
N LYS A 261 -5.31 31.75 35.66
CA LYS A 261 -4.91 32.07 37.03
C LYS A 261 -6.12 32.51 37.84
N ALA A 262 -6.15 32.20 39.14
CA ALA A 262 -7.25 32.57 40.03
C ALA A 262 -7.52 34.08 40.10
N ASN A 263 -6.48 34.91 39.89
CA ASN A 263 -6.54 36.37 39.89
C ASN A 263 -6.52 36.97 38.47
N ALA A 264 -6.70 36.17 37.41
CA ALA A 264 -6.72 36.68 36.05
C ALA A 264 -7.93 37.62 35.83
N ASN A 265 -7.66 38.77 35.22
CA ASN A 265 -8.70 39.73 34.86
C ASN A 265 -9.62 39.15 33.77
N LYS A 266 -10.94 39.26 33.95
CA LYS A 266 -11.94 38.70 33.03
C LYS A 266 -11.86 39.30 31.63
N ASP A 267 -11.69 40.62 31.52
CA ASP A 267 -11.59 41.30 30.21
C ASP A 267 -10.36 40.81 29.42
N SER A 268 -9.27 40.51 30.12
CA SER A 268 -8.05 39.96 29.52
C SER A 268 -8.24 38.51 29.04
N ILE A 269 -9.03 37.70 29.76
CA ILE A 269 -9.42 36.35 29.33
C ILE A 269 -10.29 36.44 28.07
N GLU A 270 -11.32 37.30 28.09
CA GLU A 270 -12.21 37.49 26.93
C GLU A 270 -11.44 38.01 25.71
N LEU A 271 -10.49 38.93 25.92
CA LEU A 271 -9.60 39.41 24.87
C LEU A 271 -8.76 38.28 24.27
N ALA A 272 -8.19 37.40 25.12
CA ALA A 272 -7.41 36.26 24.65
C ALA A 272 -8.26 35.26 23.87
N ILE A 273 -9.47 34.93 24.35
CA ILE A 273 -10.42 34.04 23.65
C ILE A 273 -10.79 34.63 22.28
N LYS A 274 -11.12 35.93 22.23
CA LYS A 274 -11.45 36.62 20.98
C LYS A 274 -10.26 36.64 20.03
N ALA A 275 -9.06 36.97 20.52
CA ALA A 275 -7.85 36.99 19.69
C ALA A 275 -7.52 35.62 19.10
N PHE A 276 -7.72 34.53 19.87
CA PHE A 276 -7.59 33.17 19.34
C PHE A 276 -8.64 32.90 18.25
N GLY A 277 -9.90 33.25 18.51
CA GLY A 277 -11.00 33.06 17.57
C GLY A 277 -10.86 33.79 16.24
N GLU A 278 -10.01 34.83 16.19
CA GLU A 278 -9.72 35.58 14.96
C GLU A 278 -8.53 35.04 14.16
N LEU A 279 -7.74 34.10 14.70
CA LEU A 279 -6.61 33.50 13.99
C LEU A 279 -7.01 32.85 12.65
N PRO A 280 -8.14 32.11 12.53
CA PRO A 280 -8.56 31.48 11.27
C PRO A 280 -8.82 32.49 10.15
N ASN A 281 -9.25 33.71 10.49
CA ASN A 281 -9.48 34.78 9.52
C ASN A 281 -8.17 35.38 8.99
N GLN A 282 -7.06 35.17 9.70
CA GLN A 282 -5.79 35.84 9.46
C GLN A 282 -4.68 34.89 9.01
N ILE A 283 -4.84 33.58 9.26
CA ILE A 283 -3.84 32.55 8.95
C ILE A 283 -4.48 31.48 8.08
N LYS A 284 -4.19 31.53 6.78
CA LYS A 284 -4.83 30.68 5.75
C LYS A 284 -4.58 29.17 5.90
N THR A 285 -3.57 28.77 6.67
CA THR A 285 -3.28 27.34 6.90
C THR A 285 -4.27 26.69 7.87
N ILE A 286 -5.00 27.49 8.66
CA ILE A 286 -6.06 26.99 9.55
C ILE A 286 -7.30 26.66 8.69
N LYS A 287 -7.62 25.37 8.58
CA LYS A 287 -8.74 24.84 7.79
C LYS A 287 -10.09 25.01 8.51
N SER A 288 -10.10 24.78 9.82
CA SER A 288 -11.27 25.00 10.67
C SER A 288 -10.84 25.28 12.09
N TYR A 289 -11.75 25.87 12.86
CA TYR A 289 -11.56 26.24 14.25
C TYR A 289 -12.87 26.07 15.01
N GLU A 290 -12.77 25.50 16.20
CA GLU A 290 -13.86 25.45 17.17
C GLU A 290 -13.29 25.64 18.58
N TRP A 291 -14.12 26.12 19.50
CA TRP A 291 -13.73 26.22 20.90
C TRP A 291 -14.93 26.13 21.83
N GLY A 292 -14.68 25.85 23.10
CA GLY A 292 -15.71 25.82 24.13
C GLY A 292 -15.17 25.77 25.54
N VAL A 293 -16.09 25.80 26.51
CA VAL A 293 -15.79 25.71 27.93
C VAL A 293 -16.06 24.29 28.44
N ASN A 294 -15.20 23.80 29.32
CA ASN A 294 -15.34 22.49 29.94
C ASN A 294 -16.69 22.37 30.67
N ASN A 295 -17.47 21.35 30.30
CA ASN A 295 -18.72 20.96 30.95
C ASN A 295 -18.71 19.48 31.39
N SER A 296 -17.53 18.85 31.49
CA SER A 296 -17.44 17.45 31.91
C SER A 296 -17.83 17.30 33.40
N PRO A 297 -18.74 16.37 33.74
CA PRO A 297 -19.12 16.09 35.13
C PRO A 297 -18.05 15.29 35.90
N GLU A 298 -17.03 14.77 35.20
CA GLU A 298 -16.04 13.85 35.77
C GLU A 298 -14.99 14.56 36.64
N LYS A 299 -14.88 15.90 36.54
CA LYS A 299 -13.93 16.73 37.33
C LYS A 299 -12.44 16.36 37.12
N LEU A 300 -12.11 15.70 36.01
CA LEU A 300 -10.75 15.27 35.66
C LEU A 300 -10.00 16.29 34.78
N ASN A 301 -10.53 17.50 34.60
CA ASN A 301 -9.98 18.53 33.72
C ASN A 301 -8.73 19.23 34.27
N GLN A 302 -8.29 18.92 35.50
CA GLN A 302 -7.05 19.41 36.12
C GLN A 302 -6.87 20.95 36.13
N GLY A 303 -7.97 21.69 36.16
CA GLY A 303 -7.98 23.17 36.14
C GLY A 303 -7.98 23.79 34.73
N LEU A 304 -7.94 22.98 33.67
CA LEU A 304 -8.16 23.43 32.30
C LEU A 304 -9.66 23.64 32.10
N THR A 305 -10.05 24.81 31.60
CA THR A 305 -11.45 25.24 31.48
C THR A 305 -11.87 25.54 30.07
N HIS A 306 -10.94 25.87 29.17
CA HIS A 306 -11.23 26.22 27.79
C HIS A 306 -10.51 25.26 26.84
N CYS A 307 -11.21 24.80 25.80
CA CYS A 307 -10.68 23.94 24.76
C CYS A 307 -10.78 24.66 23.42
N PHE A 308 -9.70 24.67 22.66
CA PHE A 308 -9.60 25.20 21.31
C PHE A 308 -9.11 24.08 20.41
N VAL A 309 -9.74 23.89 19.26
CA VAL A 309 -9.35 22.88 18.28
C VAL A 309 -9.17 23.57 16.94
N LEU A 310 -7.95 23.47 16.41
CA LEU A 310 -7.61 23.92 15.07
C LEU A 310 -7.41 22.72 14.18
N THR A 311 -7.81 22.86 12.92
CA THR A 311 -7.59 21.84 11.90
C THR A 311 -6.58 22.31 10.87
N PHE A 312 -5.65 21.44 10.54
CA PHE A 312 -4.65 21.61 9.48
C PHE A 312 -4.71 20.45 8.48
N SER A 313 -4.19 20.69 7.27
CA SER A 313 -4.08 19.63 6.25
C SER A 313 -2.75 18.89 6.33
N SER A 314 -1.78 19.41 7.09
CA SER A 314 -0.47 18.81 7.28
C SER A 314 0.24 19.30 8.55
N GLU A 315 1.22 18.53 9.01
CA GLU A 315 2.16 18.96 10.05
C GLU A 315 2.88 20.23 9.65
N LYS A 316 3.25 20.37 8.37
CA LYS A 316 3.86 21.59 7.86
C LYS A 316 2.94 22.81 8.03
N ASP A 317 1.64 22.68 7.75
CA ASP A 317 0.69 23.78 7.92
C ASP A 317 0.55 24.21 9.39
N ARG A 318 0.56 23.24 10.32
CA ARG A 318 0.63 23.49 11.76
C ARG A 318 1.94 24.17 12.14
N ASP A 319 3.07 23.67 11.66
CA ASP A 319 4.39 24.20 11.99
C ASP A 319 4.54 25.65 11.49
N ASP A 320 4.06 25.93 10.28
CA ASP A 320 4.00 27.28 9.72
C ASP A 320 3.08 28.20 10.55
N TYR A 321 1.95 27.68 11.06
CA TYR A 321 1.06 28.39 11.99
C TYR A 321 1.76 28.74 13.31
N LEU A 322 2.50 27.81 13.91
CA LEU A 322 3.13 27.99 15.22
C LEU A 322 4.13 29.16 15.22
N VAL A 323 4.83 29.37 14.11
CA VAL A 323 5.79 30.46 13.95
C VAL A 323 5.21 31.71 13.28
N HIS A 324 3.93 31.68 12.87
CA HIS A 324 3.30 32.78 12.16
C HIS A 324 3.27 34.05 13.03
N PRO A 325 3.62 35.25 12.50
CA PRO A 325 3.69 36.48 13.30
C PRO A 325 2.42 36.80 14.09
N ILE A 326 1.26 36.47 13.53
CA ILE A 326 -0.06 36.69 14.15
C ILE A 326 -0.30 35.73 15.32
N HIS A 327 0.05 34.45 15.17
CA HIS A 327 0.00 33.50 16.29
C HIS A 327 0.98 33.92 17.39
N VAL A 328 2.22 34.29 17.03
CA VAL A 328 3.22 34.79 17.98
C VAL A 328 2.71 36.04 18.71
N ALA A 329 2.05 36.97 18.02
CA ALA A 329 1.44 38.15 18.64
C ALA A 329 0.33 37.76 19.64
N PHE A 330 -0.52 36.79 19.29
CA PHE A 330 -1.52 36.25 20.21
C PHE A 330 -0.88 35.65 21.48
N THR A 331 0.19 34.86 21.36
CA THR A 331 0.83 34.22 22.53
C THR A 331 1.33 35.22 23.57
N LYS A 332 1.64 36.46 23.17
CA LYS A 332 2.08 37.53 24.08
C LYS A 332 0.97 38.04 25.02
N LEU A 333 -0.30 37.72 24.75
CA LEU A 333 -1.43 38.07 25.62
C LEU A 333 -1.54 37.15 26.85
N LEU A 334 -0.90 35.98 26.81
CA LEU A 334 -1.15 34.88 27.76
C LEU A 334 -0.36 34.93 29.08
N PRO A 335 0.92 35.37 29.16
CA PRO A 335 1.77 35.14 30.36
C PRO A 335 1.20 35.63 31.70
N ASN A 336 0.42 36.71 31.67
CA ASN A 336 -0.14 37.31 32.89
C ASN A 336 -1.45 36.66 33.35
N ILE A 337 -2.15 35.93 32.48
CA ILE A 337 -3.49 35.38 32.75
C ILE A 337 -3.54 33.84 32.74
N LEU A 338 -2.59 33.19 32.07
CA LEU A 338 -2.58 31.74 31.89
C LEU A 338 -1.89 31.03 33.06
N ASP A 339 -2.56 30.03 33.64
CA ASP A 339 -2.02 29.16 34.70
C ASP A 339 -1.49 27.85 34.12
N LYS A 340 -2.27 27.22 33.23
CA LYS A 340 -1.94 25.93 32.62
C LYS A 340 -2.24 25.93 31.14
N VAL A 341 -1.41 25.20 30.39
CA VAL A 341 -1.63 24.89 28.99
C VAL A 341 -1.30 23.44 28.71
N THR A 342 -2.17 22.78 27.95
CA THR A 342 -1.90 21.45 27.39
C THR A 342 -2.16 21.52 25.89
N VAL A 343 -1.23 20.99 25.10
CA VAL A 343 -1.34 20.92 23.65
C VAL A 343 -1.28 19.46 23.20
N VAL A 344 -2.20 19.05 22.35
CA VAL A 344 -2.24 17.71 21.76
C VAL A 344 -2.46 17.83 20.26
N ASP A 345 -1.54 17.26 19.49
CA ASP A 345 -1.69 17.11 18.05
C ASP A 345 -2.03 15.67 17.70
N TYR A 346 -3.03 15.46 16.85
CA TYR A 346 -3.34 14.12 16.34
C TYR A 346 -4.00 14.17 14.96
N TRP A 347 -3.72 13.17 14.13
CA TRP A 347 -4.44 12.96 12.89
C TRP A 347 -5.79 12.30 13.18
N ALA A 348 -6.88 12.87 12.66
CA ALA A 348 -8.21 12.27 12.74
C ALA A 348 -8.25 10.99 11.87
N ASN A 349 -8.71 9.89 12.45
CA ASN A 349 -8.67 8.55 11.84
C ASN A 349 -9.94 8.18 11.07
#